data_AF-A0A435U1H6-F1
#
_entry.id   AF-A0A435U1H6-F1
#
_cell.length_a   1.000
_cell.length_b   1.000
_cell.length_c   1.000
_cell.angle_alpha   90.00
_cell.angle_beta   90.00
_cell.angle_gamma   90.00
#
_symmetry.space_group_name_H-M   'P 1'
#
loop_
_entity.id
_entity.type
_entity.pdbx_description
1 polymer ?
#
loop_
_entity_poly.entity_id
_entity_poly.type
_entity_poly.pdbx_seq_one_letter_code
_entity_poly.pdbx_strand_id
1 'polypeptide(L)'
;MPSFKRRIAVAAIAIVAASITPFAAIALPSTATGRISVGQVMEMLDKADTSPVARQTLVAYVAGVGEAAGVIADTIGNGGLVSCKSSFSLDTRAVRAALEAGAPRQGNWSQTPATPLIIADMVKRAGCRTRN
;
A
#
# COMPACT_ATOMS: atom_id res chain seq x y z
N MET A 1 -52.83 15.66 26.06
CA MET A 1 -51.74 14.66 25.93
C MET A 1 -51.23 14.61 24.48
N PRO A 2 -50.12 15.30 24.11
CA PRO A 2 -49.53 15.13 22.78
C PRO A 2 -47.98 15.09 22.74
N SER A 3 -47.29 14.64 23.80
CA SER A 3 -45.81 14.74 23.87
C SER A 3 -45.03 13.43 23.60
N PHE A 4 -45.72 12.28 23.49
CA PHE A 4 -45.05 10.97 23.42
C PHE A 4 -44.66 10.55 21.99
N LYS A 5 -45.41 10.97 20.96
CA LYS A 5 -45.18 10.55 19.57
C LYS A 5 -43.95 11.19 18.90
N ARG A 6 -43.51 12.37 19.39
CA ARG A 6 -42.41 13.12 18.77
C ARG A 6 -41.01 12.58 19.11
N ARG A 7 -40.87 11.84 20.22
CA ARG A 7 -39.58 11.26 20.66
C ARG A 7 -39.22 9.97 19.93
N ILE A 8 -40.21 9.25 19.38
CA ILE A 8 -39.99 7.98 18.70
C ILE A 8 -39.45 8.18 17.27
N ALA A 9 -39.86 9.25 16.59
CA ALA A 9 -39.41 9.53 15.22
C ALA A 9 -37.93 9.93 15.14
N VAL A 10 -37.36 10.53 16.19
CA VAL A 10 -35.95 10.96 16.22
C VAL A 10 -35.02 9.78 16.54
N ALA A 11 -35.50 8.78 17.29
CA ALA A 11 -34.70 7.60 17.64
C ALA A 11 -34.49 6.65 16.43
N ALA A 12 -35.41 6.61 15.47
CA ALA A 12 -35.30 5.73 14.30
C ALA A 12 -34.30 6.22 13.24
N ILE A 13 -34.04 7.53 13.16
CA ILE A 13 -33.10 8.10 12.17
C ILE A 13 -31.63 7.94 12.61
N ALA A 14 -31.38 7.83 13.92
CA ALA A 14 -30.02 7.69 14.46
C ALA A 14 -29.40 6.29 14.24
N ILE A 15 -30.20 5.25 13.99
CA ILE A 15 -29.69 3.87 13.89
C ILE A 15 -29.18 3.55 12.47
N VAL A 16 -29.65 4.26 11.44
CA VAL A 16 -29.24 4.01 10.04
C VAL A 16 -27.88 4.65 9.70
N ALA A 17 -27.41 5.62 10.49
CA ALA A 17 -26.12 6.28 10.25
C ALA A 17 -24.91 5.49 10.80
N ALA A 18 -25.12 4.45 11.60
CA ALA A 18 -24.04 3.71 12.29
C ALA A 18 -23.47 2.52 11.49
N SER A 19 -24.02 2.20 10.32
CA SER A 19 -23.65 1.00 9.54
C SER A 19 -22.76 1.26 8.31
N ILE A 20 -22.32 2.50 8.09
CA ILE A 20 -21.33 2.84 7.05
C ILE A 20 -19.96 3.00 7.69
N THR A 21 -19.47 1.98 8.39
CA THR A 21 -18.05 1.93 8.74
C THR A 21 -17.27 1.74 7.44
N PRO A 22 -16.34 2.64 7.09
CA PRO A 22 -15.46 2.42 5.95
C PRO A 22 -14.63 1.16 6.26
N PHE A 23 -14.91 0.06 5.55
CA PHE A 23 -14.02 -1.08 5.56
C PHE A 23 -12.71 -0.61 4.93
N ALA A 24 -11.68 -0.42 5.76
CA ALA A 24 -10.33 -0.20 5.29
C ALA A 24 -9.92 -1.44 4.50
N ALA A 25 -9.91 -1.30 3.18
CA ALA A 25 -9.55 -2.37 2.29
C ALA A 25 -8.04 -2.61 2.40
N ILE A 26 -7.68 -3.72 3.05
CA ILE A 26 -6.29 -4.11 3.29
C ILE A 26 -5.82 -5.11 2.22
N ALA A 27 -4.59 -4.94 1.75
CA ALA A 27 -3.95 -5.94 0.91
C ALA A 27 -3.62 -7.14 1.80
N LEU A 28 -4.40 -8.21 1.66
CA LEU A 28 -4.14 -9.46 2.38
C LEU A 28 -2.93 -10.17 1.78
N PRO A 29 -2.14 -10.90 2.57
CA PRO A 29 -1.13 -11.81 2.04
C PRO A 29 -1.69 -12.76 0.99
N SER A 30 -1.01 -12.89 -0.16
CA SER A 30 -1.43 -13.75 -1.28
C SER A 30 -0.38 -14.78 -1.71
N THR A 31 0.85 -14.69 -1.19
CA THR A 31 1.88 -15.74 -1.36
C THR A 31 1.75 -16.80 -0.26
N ALA A 32 2.25 -18.01 -0.49
CA ALA A 32 2.33 -19.06 0.52
C ALA A 32 3.12 -18.66 1.79
N THR A 33 4.04 -17.69 1.68
CA THR A 33 4.87 -17.20 2.80
C THR A 33 4.27 -16.01 3.55
N GLY A 34 2.99 -15.70 3.37
CA GLY A 34 2.36 -14.58 4.09
C GLY A 34 2.77 -13.19 3.61
N ARG A 35 3.20 -13.04 2.35
CA ARG A 35 3.52 -11.74 1.72
C ARG A 35 2.48 -11.35 0.67
N ILE A 36 2.44 -10.06 0.34
CA ILE A 36 1.67 -9.51 -0.77
C ILE A 36 2.41 -9.82 -2.08
N SER A 37 1.72 -10.48 -3.01
CA SER A 37 2.29 -10.91 -4.28
C SER A 37 2.33 -9.79 -5.32
N VAL A 38 3.20 -9.94 -6.33
CA VAL A 38 3.25 -9.07 -7.52
C VAL A 38 1.89 -9.04 -8.20
N GLY A 39 1.23 -10.19 -8.36
CA GLY A 39 -0.05 -10.31 -9.04
C GLY A 39 -1.13 -9.45 -8.38
N GLN A 40 -1.20 -9.47 -7.06
CA GLN A 40 -2.16 -8.66 -6.31
C GLN A 40 -1.89 -7.15 -6.45
N VAL A 41 -0.63 -6.71 -6.43
CA VAL A 41 -0.32 -5.28 -6.61
C VAL A 41 -0.61 -4.83 -8.04
N MET A 42 -0.31 -5.65 -9.04
CA MET A 42 -0.65 -5.38 -10.44
C MET A 42 -2.17 -5.31 -10.64
N GLU A 43 -2.92 -6.22 -10.03
CA GLU A 43 -4.40 -6.16 -10.06
C GLU A 43 -4.94 -4.87 -9.42
N MET A 44 -4.39 -4.46 -8.28
CA MET A 44 -4.78 -3.19 -7.64
C MET A 44 -4.43 -1.98 -8.51
N LEU A 45 -3.29 -1.99 -9.20
CA LEU A 45 -2.88 -0.96 -10.15
C LEU A 45 -3.83 -0.90 -11.36
N ASP A 46 -4.22 -2.04 -11.91
CA ASP A 46 -5.12 -2.13 -13.07
C ASP A 46 -6.55 -1.70 -12.73
N LYS A 47 -6.99 -1.94 -11.48
CA LYS A 47 -8.33 -1.59 -11.01
C LYS A 47 -8.41 -0.22 -10.33
N ALA A 48 -7.30 0.51 -10.17
CA ALA A 48 -7.28 1.76 -9.40
C ALA A 48 -8.23 2.84 -9.96
N ASP A 49 -8.45 2.89 -11.27
CA ASP A 49 -9.32 3.88 -11.90
C ASP A 49 -10.81 3.48 -11.85
N THR A 50 -11.10 2.19 -11.70
CA THR A 50 -12.46 1.63 -11.80
C THR A 50 -13.00 1.12 -10.46
N SER A 51 -12.15 0.95 -9.46
CA SER A 51 -12.50 0.46 -8.13
C SER A 51 -11.93 1.36 -7.04
N PRO A 52 -12.78 2.14 -6.33
CA PRO A 52 -12.35 2.96 -5.20
C PRO A 52 -11.65 2.15 -4.10
N VAL A 53 -12.09 0.90 -3.91
CA VAL A 53 -11.51 -0.06 -2.98
C VAL A 53 -10.08 -0.40 -3.40
N ALA A 54 -9.86 -0.81 -4.66
CA ALA A 54 -8.53 -1.14 -5.15
C ALA A 54 -7.57 0.06 -5.06
N ARG A 55 -8.06 1.26 -5.39
CA ARG A 55 -7.28 2.50 -5.27
C ARG A 55 -6.88 2.78 -3.83
N GLN A 56 -7.81 2.69 -2.88
CA GLN A 56 -7.53 2.93 -1.46
C GLN A 56 -6.54 1.90 -0.91
N THR A 57 -6.72 0.62 -1.25
CA THR A 57 -5.78 -0.44 -0.86
C THR A 57 -4.39 -0.22 -1.43
N LEU A 58 -4.30 0.16 -2.72
CA LEU A 58 -3.03 0.47 -3.37
C LEU A 58 -2.32 1.65 -2.70
N VAL A 59 -3.05 2.74 -2.43
CA VAL A 59 -2.48 3.92 -1.75
C VAL A 59 -1.97 3.56 -0.37
N ALA A 60 -2.76 2.82 0.42
CA ALA A 60 -2.34 2.38 1.75
C ALA A 60 -1.11 1.46 1.71
N TYR A 61 -1.09 0.52 0.76
CA TYR A 61 0.05 -0.37 0.54
C TYR A 61 1.33 0.41 0.17
N VAL A 62 1.23 1.31 -0.80
CA VAL A 62 2.37 2.12 -1.28
C VAL A 62 2.86 3.07 -0.19
N ALA A 63 1.96 3.72 0.55
CA ALA A 63 2.31 4.58 1.67
C ALA A 63 3.07 3.79 2.76
N GLY A 64 2.53 2.65 3.19
CA GLY A 64 3.18 1.82 4.21
C GLY A 64 4.56 1.30 3.78
N VAL A 65 4.72 0.90 2.51
CA VAL A 65 6.03 0.52 1.96
C VAL A 65 6.99 1.71 1.93
N GLY A 66 6.53 2.87 1.47
CA GLY A 66 7.33 4.09 1.38
C GLY A 66 7.82 4.59 2.75
N GLU A 67 6.93 4.63 3.74
CA GLU A 67 7.24 5.02 5.12
C GLU A 67 8.23 4.06 5.77
N ALA A 68 7.98 2.75 5.68
CA ALA A 68 8.90 1.75 6.21
C ALA A 68 10.29 1.83 5.56
N ALA A 69 10.34 1.95 4.23
CA ALA A 69 11.60 2.12 3.51
C ALA A 69 12.33 3.41 3.92
N GLY A 70 11.60 4.51 4.09
CA GLY A 70 12.16 5.79 4.57
C GLY A 70 12.76 5.69 5.96
N VAL A 71 12.06 5.07 6.91
CA VAL A 71 12.58 4.83 8.28
C VAL A 71 13.83 3.97 8.25
N ILE A 72 13.84 2.90 7.45
CA ILE A 72 15.02 2.04 7.32
C ILE A 72 16.20 2.84 6.76
N ALA A 73 15.98 3.62 5.68
CA ALA A 73 17.02 4.44 5.06
C ALA A 73 17.56 5.53 5.99
N ASP A 74 16.70 6.17 6.78
CA ASP A 74 17.11 7.16 7.78
C ASP A 74 17.93 6.50 8.90
N THR A 75 17.47 5.36 9.41
CA THR A 75 18.17 4.62 10.48
C THR A 75 19.57 4.18 10.05
N ILE A 76 19.70 3.59 8.86
CA ILE A 76 21.00 3.13 8.34
C ILE A 76 21.87 4.29 7.82
N GLY A 77 21.25 5.38 7.38
CA GLY A 77 21.93 6.59 6.94
C GLY A 77 22.53 7.38 8.09
N ASN A 78 21.78 7.56 9.17
CA ASN A 78 22.26 8.19 10.42
C ASN A 78 23.35 7.34 11.10
N GLY A 79 23.30 6.02 10.96
CA GLY A 79 24.39 5.12 11.35
C GLY A 79 25.64 5.17 10.46
N GLY A 80 25.63 5.95 9.38
CA GLY A 80 26.76 6.10 8.46
C GLY A 80 27.01 4.90 7.53
N LEU A 81 26.19 3.85 7.60
CA LEU A 81 26.37 2.62 6.82
C LEU A 81 25.99 2.79 5.34
N VAL A 82 25.01 3.64 5.03
CA VAL A 82 24.52 3.84 3.66
C VAL A 82 24.37 5.33 3.37
N SER A 83 24.81 5.76 2.19
CA SER A 83 24.56 7.11 1.66
C SER A 83 23.72 7.01 0.40
N CYS A 84 22.59 7.71 0.38
CA CYS A 84 21.72 7.84 -0.79
C CYS A 84 21.85 9.25 -1.38
N LYS A 85 21.82 9.34 -2.72
CA LYS A 85 21.96 10.62 -3.44
C LYS A 85 20.67 11.45 -3.40
N SER A 86 19.53 10.78 -3.26
CA SER A 86 18.22 11.42 -3.18
C SER A 86 17.34 10.70 -2.17
N SER A 87 16.26 11.36 -1.77
CA SER A 87 15.19 10.74 -1.00
C SER A 87 14.49 9.64 -1.80
N PHE A 88 13.80 8.77 -1.07
CA PHE A 88 12.92 7.78 -1.65
C PHE A 88 11.64 8.43 -2.17
N SER A 89 11.24 8.07 -3.38
CA SER A 89 9.96 8.43 -3.97
C SER A 89 9.27 7.18 -4.51
N LEU A 90 7.96 7.13 -4.33
CA LEU A 90 7.14 5.99 -4.74
C LEU A 90 5.77 6.47 -5.24
N ASP A 91 5.55 6.30 -6.54
CA ASP A 91 4.26 6.52 -7.21
C ASP A 91 3.84 5.26 -7.96
N THR A 92 2.60 5.23 -8.47
CA THR A 92 2.04 4.04 -9.11
C THR A 92 2.78 3.61 -10.37
N ARG A 93 3.36 4.54 -11.14
CA ARG A 93 4.16 4.20 -12.33
C ARG A 93 5.50 3.60 -11.92
N ALA A 94 6.15 4.19 -10.92
CA ALA A 94 7.36 3.65 -10.30
C ALA A 94 7.14 2.23 -9.76
N VAL A 95 6.01 1.98 -9.07
CA VAL A 95 5.67 0.64 -8.56
C VAL A 95 5.47 -0.34 -9.70
N ARG A 96 4.67 0.00 -10.73
CA ARG A 96 4.47 -0.87 -11.89
C ARG A 96 5.80 -1.24 -12.56
N ALA A 97 6.65 -0.24 -12.84
CA ALA A 97 7.95 -0.45 -13.46
C ALA A 97 8.87 -1.34 -12.60
N ALA A 98 8.88 -1.16 -11.28
CA ALA A 98 9.66 -1.99 -10.35
C ALA A 98 9.22 -3.46 -10.41
N LEU A 99 7.92 -3.71 -10.44
CA LEU A 99 7.36 -5.06 -10.48
C LEU A 99 7.59 -5.74 -11.83
N GLU A 100 7.40 -5.04 -12.94
CA GLU A 100 7.66 -5.56 -14.29
C GLU A 100 9.15 -5.90 -14.49
N ALA A 101 10.05 -5.04 -14.00
CA ALA A 101 11.49 -5.29 -14.06
C ALA A 101 11.95 -6.42 -13.12
N GLY A 102 11.38 -6.48 -11.90
CA GLY A 102 11.75 -7.45 -10.87
C GLY A 102 11.12 -8.84 -11.04
N ALA A 103 10.01 -8.93 -11.78
CA ALA A 103 9.30 -10.16 -12.07
C ALA A 103 8.87 -10.23 -13.55
N PRO A 104 9.79 -10.47 -14.49
CA PRO A 104 9.47 -10.44 -15.92
C PRO A 104 8.56 -11.59 -16.39
N ARG A 105 8.45 -12.68 -15.60
CA ARG A 105 7.60 -13.84 -15.92
C ARG A 105 6.27 -13.77 -15.18
N GLN A 106 5.20 -13.43 -15.89
CA GLN A 106 3.84 -13.32 -15.36
C GLN A 106 3.35 -14.59 -14.65
N GLY A 107 3.73 -15.77 -15.13
CA GLY A 107 3.35 -17.05 -14.51
C GLY A 107 3.75 -17.20 -13.04
N ASN A 108 4.70 -16.41 -12.55
CA ASN A 108 5.18 -16.46 -11.17
C ASN A 108 4.62 -15.33 -10.29
N TRP A 109 3.83 -14.41 -10.85
CA TRP A 109 3.41 -13.19 -10.15
C TRP A 109 2.63 -13.46 -8.88
N SER A 110 1.81 -14.52 -8.85
CA SER A 110 0.99 -14.88 -7.69
C SER A 110 1.80 -15.35 -6.47
N GLN A 111 3.06 -15.78 -6.67
CA GLN A 111 3.94 -16.24 -5.59
C GLN A 111 5.16 -15.34 -5.37
N THR A 112 5.42 -14.41 -6.28
CA THR A 112 6.56 -13.50 -6.15
C THR A 112 6.20 -12.36 -5.20
N PRO A 113 6.97 -12.09 -4.13
CA PRO A 113 6.67 -11.02 -3.19
C PRO A 113 6.94 -9.63 -3.82
N ALA A 114 5.96 -8.74 -3.76
CA ALA A 114 6.04 -7.42 -4.38
C ALA A 114 6.97 -6.44 -3.63
N THR A 115 6.83 -6.34 -2.31
CA THR A 115 7.52 -5.34 -1.49
C THR A 115 9.05 -5.34 -1.65
N PRO A 116 9.76 -6.49 -1.65
CA PRO A 116 11.20 -6.49 -1.86
C PRO A 116 11.64 -5.94 -3.22
N LEU A 117 10.87 -6.18 -4.28
CA LEU A 117 11.17 -5.66 -5.63
C LEU A 117 11.02 -4.14 -5.66
N ILE A 118 9.95 -3.64 -5.03
CA ILE A 118 9.67 -2.20 -4.91
C ILE A 118 10.80 -1.49 -4.13
N ILE A 119 11.19 -2.03 -2.97
CA ILE A 119 12.27 -1.45 -2.16
C ILE A 119 13.61 -1.49 -2.91
N ALA A 120 13.95 -2.60 -3.56
CA ALA A 120 15.18 -2.72 -4.32
C ALA A 120 15.28 -1.67 -5.44
N ASP A 121 14.17 -1.42 -6.13
CA ASP A 121 14.08 -0.38 -7.15
C ASP A 121 14.16 1.04 -6.55
N MET A 122 13.51 1.31 -5.41
CA MET A 122 13.66 2.58 -4.68
C MET A 122 15.12 2.86 -4.31
N VAL A 123 15.81 1.88 -3.72
CA VAL A 123 17.23 1.96 -3.33
C VAL A 123 18.11 2.24 -4.56
N LYS A 124 17.84 1.55 -5.67
CA LYS A 124 18.54 1.73 -6.94
C LYS A 124 18.35 3.14 -7.50
N ARG A 125 17.11 3.65 -7.57
CA ARG A 125 16.81 5.00 -8.06
C ARG A 125 17.38 6.10 -7.18
N ALA A 126 17.37 5.88 -5.87
CA ALA A 126 17.95 6.81 -4.91
C ALA A 126 19.49 6.81 -4.92
N GLY A 127 20.11 5.91 -5.68
CA GLY A 127 21.56 5.83 -5.82
C GLY A 127 22.26 5.48 -4.51
N CYS A 128 21.60 4.72 -3.64
CA CYS A 128 22.15 4.33 -2.35
C CYS A 128 23.38 3.44 -2.51
N ARG A 129 24.40 3.69 -1.68
CA ARG A 129 25.65 2.92 -1.63
C ARG A 129 26.06 2.73 -0.18
N THR A 130 26.65 1.58 0.11
CA THR A 130 27.31 1.36 1.40
C THR A 130 28.51 2.31 1.50
N ARG A 131 28.64 3.01 2.63
CA ARG A 131 29.82 3.80 2.93
C ARG A 131 30.91 2.83 3.37
N ASN A 132 31.96 2.71 2.58
CA ASN A 132 33.15 1.92 2.93
C ASN A 132 34.10 2.76 3.78
#